data_AF-A0AB36CKQ9-F1
#
_entry.id   AF-A0AB36CKQ9-F1
#
_cell.length_a   1.000
_cell.length_b   1.000
_cell.length_c   1.000
_cell.angle_alpha   90.00
_cell.angle_beta   90.00
_cell.angle_gamma   90.00
#
_symmetry.space_group_name_H-M   'P 1'
#
loop_
_entity.id
_entity.type
_entity.pdbx_description
1 polymer ?
#
loop_
_entity_poly.entity_id
_entity_poly.type
_entity_poly.pdbx_seq_one_letter_code
_entity_poly.pdbx_strand_id
1 'polypeptide(L)'
;MLLAELSDVADRLGEEVPENKAHVTEGLLEEASALVEGYLGRTFDEVPRPVTVVVSRMVARVLQAPAPSFAVETLSQSAGAFSQSQKFTTGASGGSPWLTAADKTVLSRFRKRRGFYSISMV
;
A
#
# COMPACT_ATOMS: atom_id res chain seq x y z
N MET A 1 11.37 -4.07 8.95
CA MET A 1 10.56 -4.52 10.10
C MET A 1 9.11 -4.60 9.64
N LEU A 2 8.28 -5.49 10.17
CA LEU A 2 6.84 -5.43 9.87
C LEU A 2 6.21 -4.23 10.58
N LEU A 3 5.46 -3.44 9.84
CA LEU A 3 4.75 -2.26 10.35
C LEU A 3 3.28 -2.54 10.69
N ALA A 4 2.80 -3.76 10.43
CA ALA A 4 1.48 -4.27 10.80
C ALA A 4 1.53 -5.80 10.88
N GLU A 5 0.54 -6.39 11.57
CA GLU A 5 0.43 -7.84 11.75
C GLU A 5 -0.72 -8.45 10.92
N LEU A 6 -0.79 -9.79 10.88
CA LEU A 6 -1.89 -10.53 10.23
C LEU A 6 -3.26 -10.15 10.83
N SER A 7 -3.31 -9.94 12.15
CA SER A 7 -4.52 -9.52 12.87
C SER A 7 -5.02 -8.15 12.38
N ASP A 8 -4.13 -7.20 12.13
CA ASP A 8 -4.51 -5.90 11.57
C ASP A 8 -5.08 -6.05 10.15
N VAL A 9 -4.59 -7.00 9.36
CA VAL A 9 -5.15 -7.30 8.02
C VAL A 9 -6.53 -7.93 8.15
N ALA A 10 -6.71 -8.90 9.05
CA ALA A 10 -8.01 -9.52 9.33
C ALA A 10 -9.05 -8.47 9.76
N ASP A 11 -8.66 -7.53 10.63
CA ASP A 11 -9.46 -6.37 11.05
C ASP A 11 -9.90 -5.46 9.89
N ARG A 12 -9.24 -5.52 8.73
CA ARG A 12 -9.62 -4.77 7.51
C ARG A 12 -10.46 -5.60 6.55
N LEU A 13 -10.23 -6.90 6.50
CA LEU A 13 -11.02 -7.83 5.70
C LEU A 13 -12.40 -8.08 6.33
N GLY A 14 -12.51 -7.99 7.66
CA GLY A 14 -13.71 -8.35 8.40
C GLY A 14 -13.84 -9.86 8.64
N GLU A 15 -12.78 -10.62 8.34
CA GLU A 15 -12.67 -12.07 8.51
C GLU A 15 -11.21 -12.45 8.80
N GLU A 16 -10.99 -13.62 9.38
CA GLU A 16 -9.63 -14.14 9.59
C GLU A 16 -8.94 -14.42 8.26
N VAL A 17 -7.61 -14.21 8.23
CA VAL A 17 -6.80 -14.62 7.07
C VAL A 17 -6.71 -16.14 7.08
N PRO A 18 -7.22 -16.83 6.03
CA PRO A 18 -7.14 -18.28 5.96
C PRO A 18 -5.69 -18.77 6.03
N GLU A 19 -5.45 -19.91 6.68
CA GLU A 19 -4.10 -20.45 6.90
C GLU A 19 -3.31 -20.64 5.58
N ASN A 20 -3.98 -21.07 4.51
CA ASN A 20 -3.39 -21.22 3.18
C ASN A 20 -2.99 -19.88 2.51
N LYS A 21 -3.41 -18.74 3.06
CA LYS A 21 -3.05 -17.39 2.63
C LYS A 21 -2.13 -16.67 3.60
N ALA A 22 -1.82 -17.25 4.77
CA ALA A 22 -1.00 -16.61 5.80
C ALA A 22 0.38 -16.21 5.25
N HIS A 23 1.11 -17.16 4.65
CA HIS A 23 2.44 -16.90 4.08
C HIS A 23 2.43 -15.85 2.97
N VAL A 24 1.40 -15.84 2.10
CA VAL A 24 1.26 -14.81 1.05
C VAL A 24 1.01 -13.45 1.68
N THR A 25 0.18 -13.39 2.72
CA THR A 25 -0.15 -12.16 3.43
C THR A 25 1.05 -11.60 4.17
N GLU A 26 1.89 -12.45 4.77
CA GLU A 26 3.15 -12.05 5.39
C GLU A 26 4.11 -11.43 4.37
N GLY A 27 4.28 -12.05 3.19
CA GLY A 27 5.10 -11.46 2.12
C GLY A 27 4.58 -10.08 1.66
N LEU A 28 3.25 -9.92 1.54
CA LEU A 28 2.64 -8.62 1.23
C LEU A 28 2.85 -7.58 2.35
N LEU A 29 2.84 -8.01 3.62
CA LEU A 29 3.13 -7.14 4.76
C LEU A 29 4.59 -6.67 4.75
N GLU A 30 5.53 -7.53 4.35
CA GLU A 30 6.93 -7.15 4.16
C GLU A 30 7.09 -6.10 3.06
N GLU A 31 6.51 -6.35 1.89
CA GLU A 31 6.53 -5.41 0.75
C GLU A 31 5.90 -4.06 1.12
N ALA A 32 4.71 -4.09 1.75
CA ALA A 32 4.01 -2.88 2.18
C ALA A 32 4.82 -2.09 3.21
N SER A 33 5.45 -2.80 4.16
CA SER A 33 6.29 -2.18 5.18
C SER A 33 7.51 -1.50 4.56
N ALA A 34 8.22 -2.18 3.66
CA ALA A 34 9.36 -1.61 2.94
C ALA A 34 8.96 -0.36 2.12
N LEU A 35 7.81 -0.40 1.45
CA LEU A 35 7.31 0.74 0.68
C LEU A 35 7.00 1.94 1.57
N VAL A 36 6.39 1.71 2.74
CA VAL A 36 6.06 2.76 3.71
C VAL A 36 7.30 3.33 4.37
N GLU A 37 8.27 2.51 4.79
CA GLU A 37 9.55 2.97 5.31
C GLU A 37 10.32 3.82 4.28
N GLY A 38 10.36 3.36 3.02
CA GLY A 38 10.95 4.10 1.91
C GLY A 38 10.25 5.45 1.66
N TYR A 39 8.93 5.50 1.74
CA TYR A 39 8.16 6.73 1.59
C TYR A 39 8.39 7.72 2.75
N LEU A 40 8.49 7.22 3.97
CA LEU A 40 8.69 8.02 5.18
C LEU A 40 10.14 8.44 5.38
N GLY A 41 11.10 7.70 4.82
CA GLY A 41 12.53 7.89 4.99
C GLY A 41 13.01 7.57 6.40
N ARG A 42 12.28 6.73 7.14
CA ARG A 42 12.60 6.38 8.53
C ARG A 42 12.04 5.02 8.93
N THR A 43 12.61 4.46 9.97
CA THR A 43 12.11 3.32 10.72
C THR A 43 11.44 3.79 12.03
N PHE A 44 10.81 2.84 12.72
CA PHE A 44 10.17 3.02 14.01
C PHE A 44 10.60 1.90 14.95
N ASP A 45 10.83 2.23 16.21
CA ASP A 45 10.97 1.23 17.28
C ASP A 45 9.58 0.83 17.79
N GLU A 46 8.69 1.81 17.96
CA GLU A 46 7.26 1.64 18.22
C GLU A 46 6.46 2.18 17.03
N VAL A 47 5.66 1.33 16.40
CA VAL A 47 4.93 1.70 15.18
C VAL A 47 3.68 2.51 15.53
N PRO A 48 3.55 3.77 15.05
CA PRO A 48 2.36 4.56 15.31
C PRO A 48 1.13 3.92 14.65
N ARG A 49 0.00 3.86 15.37
CA ARG A 49 -1.25 3.28 14.85
C ARG A 49 -1.65 3.74 13.43
N PRO A 50 -1.50 5.03 13.05
CA PRO A 50 -1.81 5.44 11.68
C PRO A 50 -0.95 4.77 10.60
N VAL A 51 0.30 4.41 10.92
CA VAL A 51 1.19 3.68 10.02
C VAL A 51 0.71 2.24 9.86
N THR A 52 0.42 1.56 10.97
CA THR A 52 -0.18 0.21 10.98
C THR A 52 -1.47 0.15 10.16
N VAL A 53 -2.35 1.15 10.31
CA VAL A 53 -3.61 1.24 9.55
C VAL A 53 -3.37 1.38 8.05
N VAL A 54 -2.36 2.13 7.62
CA VAL A 54 -2.04 2.28 6.20
C VAL A 54 -1.46 0.98 5.64
N VAL A 55 -0.54 0.35 6.35
CA VAL A 55 0.13 -0.89 5.90
C VAL A 55 -0.88 -2.03 5.78
N SER A 56 -1.68 -2.28 6.82
CA SER A 56 -2.74 -3.30 6.79
C SER A 56 -3.77 -3.06 5.68
N ARG A 57 -4.17 -1.79 5.46
CA ARG A 57 -5.08 -1.41 4.37
C ARG A 57 -4.48 -1.66 2.98
N MET A 58 -3.19 -1.40 2.80
CA MET A 58 -2.51 -1.67 1.54
C MET A 58 -2.56 -3.16 1.19
N VAL A 59 -2.28 -4.03 2.17
CA VAL A 59 -2.35 -5.49 2.00
C VAL A 59 -3.77 -5.96 1.77
N ALA A 60 -4.73 -5.53 2.59
CA ALA A 60 -6.14 -5.89 2.42
C ALA A 60 -6.67 -5.51 1.03
N ARG A 61 -6.25 -4.36 0.50
CA ARG A 61 -6.62 -3.90 -0.85
C ARG A 61 -6.08 -4.82 -1.94
N VAL A 62 -4.88 -5.35 -1.79
CA VAL A 62 -4.32 -6.34 -2.73
C VAL A 62 -5.11 -7.63 -2.67
N LEU A 63 -5.42 -8.13 -1.47
CA LEU A 63 -6.16 -9.38 -1.28
C LEU A 63 -7.61 -9.30 -1.78
N GLN A 64 -8.22 -8.12 -1.73
CA GLN A 64 -9.57 -7.85 -2.25
C GLN A 64 -9.58 -7.44 -3.71
N ALA A 65 -8.43 -7.12 -4.30
CA ALA A 65 -8.37 -6.78 -5.72
C ALA A 65 -8.79 -8.02 -6.52
N PRO A 66 -9.70 -7.87 -7.51
CA PRO A 66 -10.03 -8.98 -8.38
C PRO A 66 -8.74 -9.50 -9.02
N ALA A 67 -8.54 -10.82 -8.97
CA ALA A 67 -7.40 -11.46 -9.61
C ALA A 67 -7.35 -10.96 -11.07
N PRO A 68 -6.17 -10.53 -11.57
CA PRO A 68 -6.08 -10.11 -12.95
C PRO A 68 -6.51 -11.31 -13.81
N SER A 69 -7.71 -11.23 -14.38
CA SER A 69 -8.07 -12.11 -15.48
C SER A 69 -6.99 -11.89 -16.52
N PHE A 70 -6.25 -12.94 -16.87
CA PHE A 70 -5.09 -12.96 -17.80
C PHE A 70 -5.38 -12.41 -19.22
N ALA A 71 -6.48 -11.69 -19.43
CA ALA A 71 -6.97 -11.18 -20.70
C ALA A 71 -7.54 -9.75 -20.63
N VAL A 72 -7.06 -8.88 -19.74
CA VAL A 72 -7.48 -7.47 -19.76
C VAL A 72 -6.31 -6.53 -19.47
N GLU A 73 -5.63 -6.11 -20.54
CA GLU A 73 -4.66 -5.01 -20.51
C GLU A 73 -5.33 -3.62 -20.52
N THR A 74 -6.60 -3.50 -20.91
CA THR A 74 -7.41 -2.27 -20.80
C THR A 74 -8.88 -2.61 -21.00
N LEU A 75 -9.71 -2.60 -19.95
CA LEU A 75 -11.17 -2.50 -20.12
C LEU A 75 -11.54 -1.02 -20.14
N SER A 76 -11.32 -0.38 -21.28
CA SER A 76 -12.08 0.82 -21.65
C SER A 76 -13.44 0.33 -22.12
N GLN A 77 -14.39 0.14 -21.18
CA GLN A 77 -15.79 -0.01 -21.57
C GLN A 77 -16.35 1.38 -21.83
N SER A 78 -16.30 1.80 -23.10
CA SER A 78 -17.10 2.92 -23.61
C SER A 78 -18.56 2.48 -23.67
N ALA A 79 -19.30 2.65 -22.57
CA ALA A 79 -20.76 2.58 -22.55
C ALA A 79 -21.33 4.01 -22.69
N GLY A 80 -21.35 4.55 -23.92
CA GLY A 80 -22.02 5.82 -24.23
C GLY A 80 -21.54 7.04 -23.42
N ALA A 81 -22.39 8.07 -23.29
CA ALA A 81 -22.07 9.42 -22.80
C ALA A 81 -21.56 9.53 -21.33
N PHE A 82 -21.31 8.42 -20.65
CA PHE A 82 -20.73 8.38 -19.31
C PHE A 82 -19.44 7.56 -19.32
N SER A 83 -18.34 8.21 -19.69
CA SER A 83 -16.99 7.64 -19.56
C SER A 83 -16.51 7.77 -18.11
N GLN A 84 -16.41 6.65 -17.38
CA GLN A 84 -15.71 6.60 -16.09
C GLN A 84 -14.25 6.20 -16.34
N SER A 85 -13.37 7.20 -16.46
CA SER A 85 -11.92 6.96 -16.55
C SER A 85 -11.38 6.49 -15.18
N GLN A 86 -11.16 5.19 -15.02
CA GLN A 86 -10.44 4.64 -13.87
C GLN A 86 -8.94 4.79 -14.13
N LYS A 87 -8.30 5.78 -13.51
CA LYS A 87 -6.84 5.91 -13.51
C LYS A 87 -6.25 4.90 -12.54
N PHE A 88 -5.79 3.77 -13.03
CA PHE A 88 -4.94 2.86 -12.26
C PHE A 88 -3.59 3.53 -12.01
N THR A 89 -3.22 3.72 -10.75
CA THR A 89 -1.86 4.18 -10.41
C THR A 89 -0.86 3.10 -10.81
N THR A 90 0.27 3.50 -11.40
CA THR A 90 1.35 2.58 -11.83
C THR A 90 1.73 1.66 -10.66
N GLY A 91 1.61 0.34 -10.86
CA GLY A 91 1.86 -0.70 -9.84
C GLY A 91 0.62 -1.41 -9.30
N ALA A 92 -0.60 -0.86 -9.49
CA ALA A 92 -1.83 -1.48 -8.97
C ALA A 92 -2.27 -2.76 -9.71
N SER A 93 -1.73 -3.04 -10.90
CA SER A 93 -2.04 -4.21 -11.73
C SER A 93 -1.16 -5.43 -11.45
N GLY A 94 -0.13 -5.31 -10.61
CA GLY A 94 0.92 -6.33 -10.42
C GLY A 94 0.73 -7.28 -9.24
N GLY A 95 -0.34 -7.15 -8.45
CA GLY A 95 -0.54 -7.96 -7.24
C GLY A 95 0.34 -7.54 -6.04
N SER A 96 1.09 -6.44 -6.14
CA SER A 96 1.87 -5.88 -5.04
C SER A 96 1.15 -4.71 -4.35
N PRO A 97 1.43 -4.42 -3.06
CA PRO A 97 0.83 -3.30 -2.34
C PRO A 97 1.25 -1.94 -2.90
N TRP A 98 0.35 -0.95 -2.84
CA TRP A 98 0.64 0.42 -3.30
C TRP A 98 0.06 1.50 -2.38
N LEU A 99 0.72 2.65 -2.37
CA LEU A 99 0.28 3.84 -1.64
C LEU A 99 -0.73 4.66 -2.45
N THR A 100 -1.91 4.89 -1.89
CA THR A 100 -2.89 5.85 -2.45
C THR A 100 -2.58 7.30 -2.04
N ALA A 101 -3.25 8.27 -2.65
CA ALA A 101 -3.15 9.67 -2.23
C ALA A 101 -3.62 9.87 -0.78
N ALA A 102 -4.70 9.18 -0.36
CA ALA A 102 -5.20 9.24 1.01
C ALA A 102 -4.18 8.67 2.02
N ASP A 103 -3.54 7.55 1.68
CA ASP A 103 -2.51 6.94 2.51
C ASP A 103 -1.33 7.91 2.71
N LYS A 104 -0.89 8.56 1.63
CA LYS A 104 0.16 9.60 1.68
C LYS A 104 -0.23 10.78 2.58
N THR A 105 -1.49 11.22 2.54
CA THR A 105 -1.98 12.27 3.45
C THR A 105 -1.90 11.85 4.91
N VAL A 106 -2.30 10.62 5.24
CA VAL A 106 -2.21 10.08 6.62
C VAL A 106 -0.75 10.02 7.08
N LEU A 107 0.14 9.56 6.21
CA LEU A 107 1.57 9.38 6.46
C LEU A 107 2.37 10.68 6.49
N SER A 108 1.84 11.77 5.93
CA SER A 108 2.54 13.05 5.74
C SER A 108 3.22 13.58 7.01
N ARG A 109 2.57 13.42 8.18
CA ARG A 109 3.08 13.88 9.48
C ARG A 109 4.32 13.13 9.97
N PHE A 110 4.55 11.90 9.50
CA PHE A 110 5.62 11.03 9.97
C PHE A 110 6.85 11.07 9.06
N ARG A 111 6.74 11.68 7.89
CA ARG A 111 7.79 11.72 6.89
C ARG A 111 8.95 12.60 7.35
N LYS A 112 10.17 12.08 7.32
CA LYS A 112 11.37 12.91 7.54
C LYS A 112 11.44 13.97 6.44
N ARG A 113 11.46 15.24 6.83
CA ARG A 113 11.76 16.33 5.90
C ARG A 113 13.23 16.20 5.50
N ARG A 114 13.52 16.05 4.21
CA ARG A 114 14.90 16.24 3.71
C ARG A 114 15.27 17.69 3.99
N GLY A 115 16.23 17.89 4.89
CA GLY A 115 16.85 19.20 5.09
C GLY A 115 17.57 19.64 3.82
N PHE A 116 17.54 20.94 3.52
CA PHE A 116 18.43 21.50 2.50
C PHE A 116 19.83 21.57 3.10
N TYR A 117 20.80 20.93 2.46
CA TYR A 117 22.22 21.08 2.77
C TYR A 117 22.83 21.91 1.65
N SER A 118 23.35 23.11 1.94
CA SER A 118 24.20 23.81 0.98
C SER A 118 25.61 23.28 1.14
N ILE A 119 26.16 22.68 0.09
CA ILE A 119 27.58 22.34 0.03
C ILE A 119 28.30 23.62 -0.38
N SER A 120 28.92 24.29 0.58
CA SER A 120 29.88 25.35 0.30
C SER A 120 31.18 24.67 -0.12
N MET A 121 31.54 24.75 -1.41
CA MET A 121 32.88 24.36 -1.85
C MET A 121 33.87 25.44 -1.39
N VAL A 122 34.90 25.02 -0.65
CA VAL A 122 36.08 25.81 -0.29
C VAL A 122 37.11 25.69 -1.39
#